data_AF-A0A3N0V0M8-F1
#
_entry.id   AF-A0A3N0V0M8-F1
#
_cell.length_a   1.000
_cell.length_b   1.000
_cell.length_c   1.000
_cell.angle_alpha   90.00
_cell.angle_beta   90.00
_cell.angle_gamma   90.00
#
_symmetry.space_group_name_H-M   'P 1'
#
loop_
_entity.id
_entity.type
_entity.pdbx_description
1 polymer ?
#
loop_
_entity_poly.entity_id
_entity_poly.type
_entity_poly.pdbx_seq_one_letter_code
_entity_poly.pdbx_strand_id
1 'polypeptide(L)'
;MNQLDAAFNFQQTALRLRAQRQELLSANIANADTPNFKARDMDFAAAMQAALNPQATAGGRSSSLAAAPSGGLGPLPLAPVMGGSLGPLPLAMSSAQHRPLDAANAPAVSHGLIQYRNVLQGSVDNNTVDMDIERAQFADNAVRYEASLTMLNGQIKKLMSAIQG
;
A
#
# COMPACT_ATOMS: atom_id res chain seq x y z
N MET A 1 15.30 30.95 -4.96
CA MET A 1 15.01 30.04 -6.09
C MET A 1 14.19 28.81 -5.70
N ASN A 2 14.33 28.23 -4.49
CA ASN A 2 13.86 26.88 -4.16
C ASN A 2 12.34 26.59 -4.25
N GLN A 3 11.47 27.61 -4.16
CA GLN A 3 10.01 27.42 -4.19
C GLN A 3 9.49 26.98 -5.58
N LEU A 4 10.16 27.45 -6.65
CA LEU A 4 9.76 27.11 -8.01
C LEU A 4 10.14 25.66 -8.33
N ASP A 5 11.37 25.26 -8.01
CA ASP A 5 11.81 23.87 -8.13
C ASP A 5 10.93 22.93 -7.31
N ALA A 6 10.57 23.31 -6.08
CA ALA A 6 9.66 22.53 -5.24
C ALA A 6 8.27 22.37 -5.89
N ALA A 7 7.70 23.43 -6.47
CA ALA A 7 6.42 23.37 -7.17
C ALA A 7 6.47 22.48 -8.42
N PHE A 8 7.55 22.55 -9.21
CA PHE A 8 7.75 21.67 -10.37
C PHE A 8 7.90 20.20 -9.97
N ASN A 9 8.73 19.91 -8.98
CA ASN A 9 8.91 18.55 -8.46
C ASN A 9 7.60 17.99 -7.89
N PHE A 10 6.82 18.84 -7.19
CA PHE A 10 5.50 18.48 -6.69
C PHE A 10 4.54 18.12 -7.82
N GLN A 11 4.44 18.96 -8.86
CA GLN A 11 3.56 18.71 -10.00
C GLN A 11 3.97 17.47 -10.80
N GLN A 12 5.26 17.28 -11.05
CA GLN A 12 5.79 16.10 -11.72
C GLN A 12 5.46 14.82 -10.95
N THR A 13 5.62 14.86 -9.62
CA THR A 13 5.28 13.75 -8.73
C THR A 13 3.77 13.50 -8.72
N ALA A 14 2.96 14.55 -8.60
CA ALA A 14 1.50 14.47 -8.61
C ALA A 14 0.98 13.88 -9.92
N LEU A 15 1.55 14.27 -11.07
CA LEU A 15 1.20 13.74 -12.39
C LEU A 15 1.48 12.24 -12.48
N ARG A 16 2.65 11.79 -12.02
CA ARG A 16 3.01 10.36 -11.97
C ARG A 16 2.05 9.58 -11.08
N LEU A 17 1.75 10.09 -9.88
CA LEU A 17 0.82 9.44 -8.95
C LEU A 17 -0.61 9.39 -9.52
N ARG A 18 -1.06 10.44 -10.19
CA ARG A 18 -2.39 10.46 -10.85
C ARG A 18 -2.44 9.48 -12.02
N ALA A 19 -1.39 9.39 -12.83
CA ALA A 19 -1.31 8.39 -13.90
C ALA A 19 -1.37 6.97 -13.32
N GLN A 20 -0.61 6.69 -12.27
CA GLN A 20 -0.64 5.40 -11.57
C GLN A 20 -2.03 5.09 -10.98
N ARG A 21 -2.70 6.10 -10.39
CA ARG A 21 -4.07 5.94 -9.88
C ARG A 21 -5.06 5.65 -11.01
N GLN A 22 -4.90 6.29 -12.17
CA GLN A 22 -5.73 6.06 -13.36
C GLN A 22 -5.65 4.59 -13.82
N GLU A 23 -4.44 4.02 -13.80
CA GLU A 23 -4.19 2.62 -14.16
C GLU A 23 -4.85 1.66 -13.17
N LEU A 24 -4.74 1.93 -11.87
CA LEU A 24 -5.39 1.11 -10.82
C LEU A 24 -6.92 1.16 -10.95
N LEU A 25 -7.50 2.34 -11.14
CA LEU A 25 -8.95 2.51 -11.35
C LEU A 25 -9.40 1.77 -12.62
N SER A 26 -8.63 1.87 -13.71
CA SER A 26 -8.92 1.12 -14.95
C SER A 26 -8.89 -0.38 -14.73
N ALA A 27 -7.90 -0.88 -14.01
CA ALA A 27 -7.77 -2.30 -13.67
C ALA A 27 -8.91 -2.78 -12.76
N ASN A 28 -9.36 -1.96 -11.81
CA ASN A 28 -10.51 -2.29 -10.97
C ASN A 28 -11.80 -2.36 -11.79
N ILE A 29 -12.06 -1.38 -12.66
CA ILE A 29 -13.25 -1.37 -13.53
C ILE A 29 -13.24 -2.57 -14.48
N ALA A 30 -12.10 -2.90 -15.08
CA ALA A 30 -11.98 -4.03 -16.00
C ALA A 30 -12.23 -5.39 -15.32
N ASN A 31 -11.86 -5.52 -14.05
CA ASN A 31 -12.04 -6.74 -13.26
C ASN A 31 -13.28 -6.68 -12.35
N ALA A 32 -14.13 -5.65 -12.47
CA ALA A 32 -15.31 -5.48 -11.63
C ALA A 32 -16.30 -6.64 -11.78
N ASP A 33 -16.34 -7.30 -12.94
CA ASP A 33 -17.21 -8.45 -13.19
C ASP A 33 -16.52 -9.80 -12.91
N THR A 34 -15.31 -9.78 -12.34
CA THR A 34 -14.58 -11.02 -11.99
C THR A 34 -14.89 -11.45 -10.56
N PRO A 35 -15.30 -12.72 -10.33
CA PRO A 35 -15.64 -13.19 -8.99
C PRO A 35 -14.40 -13.17 -8.07
N ASN A 36 -14.61 -12.87 -6.78
CA ASN A 36 -13.58 -12.76 -5.74
C ASN A 36 -12.49 -11.67 -5.95
N PHE A 37 -12.74 -10.66 -6.79
CA PHE A 37 -11.75 -9.60 -7.01
C PHE A 37 -11.67 -8.58 -5.86
N LYS A 38 -10.46 -8.11 -5.57
CA LYS A 38 -10.18 -7.11 -4.53
C LYS A 38 -9.66 -5.83 -5.16
N ALA A 39 -10.44 -4.75 -5.02
CA ALA A 39 -10.05 -3.43 -5.52
C ALA A 39 -8.74 -2.96 -4.89
N ARG A 40 -7.84 -2.41 -5.71
CA ARG A 40 -6.59 -1.81 -5.26
C ARG A 40 -6.70 -0.29 -5.38
N ASP A 41 -6.29 0.42 -4.35
CA ASP A 41 -6.18 1.87 -4.37
C ASP A 41 -4.82 2.30 -3.80
N MET A 42 -4.41 3.52 -4.09
CA MET A 42 -3.23 4.17 -3.55
C MET A 42 -3.66 5.43 -2.81
N ASP A 43 -3.21 5.57 -1.55
CA ASP A 43 -3.47 6.79 -0.79
C ASP A 43 -2.60 7.91 -1.36
N PHE A 44 -3.22 8.85 -2.09
CA PHE A 44 -2.51 9.91 -2.80
C PHE A 44 -1.74 10.82 -1.83
N ALA A 45 -2.33 11.14 -0.68
CA ALA A 45 -1.71 12.02 0.30
C ALA A 45 -0.47 11.37 0.92
N ALA A 46 -0.58 10.11 1.32
CA ALA A 46 0.54 9.35 1.86
C ALA A 46 1.63 9.11 0.79
N ALA A 47 1.26 8.74 -0.42
CA ALA A 47 2.21 8.51 -1.51
C ALA A 47 2.94 9.78 -1.93
N MET A 48 2.26 10.93 -1.91
CA MET A 48 2.87 12.23 -2.19
C MET A 48 3.84 12.62 -1.09
N GLN A 49 3.47 12.47 0.19
CA GLN A 49 4.36 12.73 1.32
C GLN A 49 5.60 11.83 1.28
N ALA A 50 5.43 10.56 0.92
CA ALA A 50 6.53 9.61 0.76
C ALA A 50 7.47 9.99 -0.40
N ALA A 51 6.92 10.47 -1.51
CA ALA A 51 7.71 10.92 -2.66
C ALA A 51 8.44 12.25 -2.41
N LEU A 52 7.87 13.15 -1.60
CA LEU A 52 8.53 14.39 -1.17
C LEU A 52 9.62 14.13 -0.10
N ASN A 53 9.50 13.03 0.66
CA ASN A 53 10.44 12.70 1.73
C ASN A 53 10.87 11.20 1.69
N PRO A 54 11.61 10.77 0.66
CA PRO A 54 12.00 9.36 0.46
C PRO A 54 12.89 8.78 1.58
N GLN A 55 13.43 9.64 2.45
CA GLN A 55 14.33 9.25 3.55
C GLN A 55 13.58 8.74 4.81
N ALA A 56 12.27 8.98 4.94
CA ALA A 56 11.49 8.61 6.13
C ALA A 56 11.08 7.13 6.18
N THR A 57 11.06 6.43 5.04
CA THR A 57 10.63 5.02 4.96
C THR A 57 11.73 4.00 5.25
N ALA A 58 12.99 4.44 5.41
CA ALA A 58 14.14 3.53 5.61
C ALA A 58 14.65 3.45 7.07
N GLY A 59 14.18 4.30 7.99
CA GLY A 59 14.83 4.51 9.30
C GLY A 59 14.10 4.03 10.55
N GLY A 60 12.96 3.32 10.44
CA GLY A 60 12.00 3.27 11.56
C GLY A 60 11.42 1.91 11.93
N ARG A 61 12.20 0.81 11.99
CA ARG A 61 11.76 -0.46 12.62
C ARG A 61 12.88 -1.22 13.33
N SER A 62 13.60 -0.54 14.22
CA SER A 62 14.55 -1.16 15.16
C SER A 62 14.18 -0.77 16.59
N SER A 63 13.08 -1.31 17.11
CA SER A 63 12.79 -1.26 18.55
C SER A 63 12.52 -2.68 19.05
N SER A 64 13.63 -3.30 19.46
CA SER A 64 13.76 -4.25 20.57
C SER A 64 12.46 -4.76 21.21
N LEU A 65 12.02 -5.95 20.82
CA LEU A 65 11.16 -6.78 21.66
C LEU A 65 12.04 -7.60 22.60
N ALA A 66 12.23 -6.99 23.78
CA ALA A 66 12.43 -7.55 25.10
C ALA A 66 12.96 -9.00 25.22
N ALA A 67 14.14 -9.07 25.84
CA ALA A 67 14.69 -10.21 26.53
C ALA A 67 13.73 -10.75 27.62
N ALA A 68 13.57 -12.07 27.67
CA ALA A 68 13.11 -12.77 28.86
C ALA A 68 14.24 -13.69 29.36
N PRO A 69 14.86 -13.42 30.51
CA PRO A 69 15.77 -14.34 31.17
C PRO A 69 14.97 -15.20 32.15
N SER A 70 15.03 -16.52 32.05
CA SER A 70 14.58 -17.41 33.14
C SER A 70 15.27 -18.76 33.03
N GLY A 71 16.33 -18.94 33.84
CA GLY A 71 16.97 -20.22 34.08
C GLY A 71 16.23 -21.04 35.14
N GLY A 72 16.53 -22.34 35.19
CA GLY A 72 16.11 -23.24 36.27
C GLY A 72 16.10 -24.71 35.84
N LEU A 73 17.22 -25.40 36.08
CA LEU A 73 17.40 -26.84 35.88
C LEU A 73 16.82 -27.62 37.07
N GLY A 74 16.01 -28.64 36.78
CA GLY A 74 15.60 -29.68 37.74
C GLY A 74 14.80 -30.81 37.05
N PRO A 75 15.14 -32.10 37.24
CA PRO A 75 14.48 -33.22 36.53
C PRO A 75 13.32 -33.87 37.33
N LEU A 76 12.25 -34.21 36.59
CA LEU A 76 11.25 -35.31 36.61
C LEU A 76 11.02 -36.18 37.90
N PRO A 77 9.85 -36.88 38.08
CA PRO A 77 8.68 -37.11 37.20
C PRO A 77 7.28 -37.10 37.91
N LEU A 78 6.21 -37.24 37.11
CA LEU A 78 5.04 -38.17 37.26
C LEU A 78 3.71 -37.50 36.87
N ALA A 79 3.17 -37.91 35.72
CA ALA A 79 1.83 -37.52 35.24
C ALA A 79 0.71 -38.11 36.12
N PRO A 80 -0.47 -37.47 36.19
CA PRO A 80 -1.59 -37.99 35.41
C PRO A 80 -2.58 -36.94 34.82
N VAL A 81 -2.91 -37.15 33.54
CA VAL A 81 -4.22 -37.12 32.87
C VAL A 81 -5.23 -35.97 33.09
N MET A 82 -5.46 -35.25 31.98
CA MET A 82 -6.78 -34.89 31.39
C MET A 82 -7.61 -33.74 31.99
N GLY A 83 -7.42 -32.56 31.39
CA GLY A 83 -8.32 -31.41 31.45
C GLY A 83 -7.91 -30.40 30.39
N GLY A 84 -8.25 -30.67 29.12
CA GLY A 84 -7.73 -29.95 27.96
C GLY A 84 -8.16 -28.48 27.90
N SER A 85 -7.27 -27.60 28.35
CA SER A 85 -7.23 -26.19 27.95
C SER A 85 -6.94 -26.11 26.45
N LEU A 86 -7.85 -25.52 25.69
CA LEU A 86 -7.70 -25.28 24.26
C LEU A 86 -6.56 -24.27 24.01
N GLY A 87 -5.33 -24.77 23.91
CA GLY A 87 -4.24 -24.06 23.25
C GLY A 87 -4.55 -23.89 21.74
N PRO A 88 -3.87 -22.96 21.05
CA PRO A 88 -4.10 -22.72 19.63
C PRO A 88 -3.89 -24.03 18.86
N LEU A 89 -4.97 -24.49 18.21
CA LEU A 89 -4.98 -25.70 17.40
C LEU A 89 -3.90 -25.59 16.32
N PRO A 90 -2.98 -26.57 16.20
CA PRO A 90 -1.96 -26.55 15.15
C PRO A 90 -2.67 -26.62 13.79
N LEU A 91 -2.48 -25.58 12.98
CA LEU A 91 -3.01 -25.53 11.63
C LEU A 91 -2.28 -26.58 10.78
N ALA A 92 -3.01 -27.61 10.36
CA ALA A 92 -2.50 -28.59 9.41
C ALA A 92 -2.24 -27.91 8.06
N MET A 93 -0.99 -27.90 7.59
CA MET A 93 -0.62 -27.32 6.31
C MET A 93 -1.22 -28.14 5.17
N SER A 94 -1.83 -27.46 4.19
CA SER A 94 -2.60 -28.08 3.11
C SER A 94 -1.78 -28.86 2.09
N SER A 95 -0.44 -28.87 2.17
CA SER A 95 0.43 -29.75 1.39
C SER A 95 1.90 -29.60 1.82
N ALA A 96 2.69 -30.67 1.70
CA ALA A 96 4.10 -30.70 2.10
C ALA A 96 5.04 -29.82 1.24
N GLN A 97 4.54 -29.28 0.11
CA GLN A 97 5.27 -28.32 -0.73
C GLN A 97 5.02 -26.85 -0.36
N HIS A 98 4.15 -26.54 0.59
CA HIS A 98 3.92 -25.16 1.01
C HIS A 98 5.04 -24.70 1.96
N ARG A 99 6.15 -24.24 1.38
CA ARG A 99 7.30 -23.70 2.13
C ARG A 99 6.84 -22.47 2.93
N PRO A 100 6.88 -22.50 4.27
CA PRO A 100 6.49 -21.36 5.08
C PRO A 100 7.42 -20.18 4.78
N LEU A 101 6.83 -18.99 4.64
CA LEU A 101 7.57 -17.75 4.51
C LEU A 101 8.18 -17.46 5.88
N ASP A 102 9.51 -17.55 5.97
CA ASP A 102 10.26 -17.16 7.16
C ASP A 102 10.11 -15.65 7.35
N ALA A 103 9.23 -15.26 8.27
CA ALA A 103 8.92 -13.84 8.54
C ALA A 103 10.12 -13.07 9.09
N ALA A 104 11.19 -13.75 9.50
CA ALA A 104 12.42 -13.14 9.98
C ALA A 104 13.39 -12.75 8.85
N ASN A 105 13.29 -13.34 7.66
CA ASN A 105 14.23 -13.17 6.56
C ASN A 105 13.56 -13.04 5.19
N ALA A 106 12.33 -12.49 5.15
CA ALA A 106 11.70 -12.12 3.89
C ALA A 106 12.39 -10.87 3.33
N PRO A 107 12.88 -10.88 2.07
CA PRO A 107 13.38 -9.67 1.43
C PRO A 107 12.27 -8.63 1.43
N ALA A 108 12.54 -7.45 1.96
CA ALA A 108 11.62 -6.33 1.99
C ALA A 108 11.37 -5.84 0.55
N VAL A 109 10.48 -6.52 -0.17
CA VAL A 109 9.98 -6.03 -1.45
C VAL A 109 9.04 -4.88 -1.12
N SER A 110 9.52 -3.65 -1.29
CA SER A 110 8.77 -2.40 -1.08
C SER A 110 7.47 -2.39 -1.86
N HIS A 111 6.40 -2.95 -1.29
CA HIS A 111 5.01 -2.80 -1.72
C HIS A 111 4.32 -1.62 -0.99
N GLY A 112 5.09 -0.75 -0.32
CA GLY A 112 4.63 0.17 0.72
C GLY A 112 3.71 1.32 0.33
N LEU A 113 3.19 1.39 -0.91
CA LEU A 113 2.32 2.49 -1.36
C LEU A 113 0.93 2.06 -1.81
N ILE A 114 0.70 0.76 -2.04
CA ILE A 114 -0.63 0.25 -2.41
C ILE A 114 -1.27 -0.32 -1.16
N GLN A 115 -2.10 0.48 -0.51
CA GLN A 115 -2.92 0.02 0.61
C GLN A 115 -4.22 -0.55 0.04
N TYR A 116 -4.51 -1.81 0.36
CA TYR A 116 -5.85 -2.35 0.15
C TYR A 116 -6.84 -1.50 0.97
N ARG A 117 -7.85 -0.91 0.31
CA ARG A 117 -8.92 -0.19 1.04
C ARG A 117 -9.58 -1.13 2.04
N ASN A 118 -9.95 -0.60 3.19
CA ASN A 118 -10.83 -1.29 4.11
C ASN A 118 -12.25 -1.27 3.52
N VAL A 119 -12.76 -2.44 3.14
CA VAL A 119 -13.98 -2.61 2.36
C VAL A 119 -15.18 -2.42 3.28
N LEU A 120 -16.00 -1.38 3.06
CA LEU A 120 -17.22 -1.15 3.83
C LEU A 120 -18.44 -1.94 3.31
N GLN A 121 -18.37 -2.56 2.13
CA GLN A 121 -19.47 -3.38 1.62
C GLN A 121 -18.93 -4.54 0.79
N GLY A 122 -18.97 -5.76 1.34
CA GLY A 122 -18.74 -6.96 0.55
C GLY A 122 -19.91 -7.16 -0.39
N SER A 123 -19.65 -7.15 -1.70
CA SER A 123 -20.64 -7.55 -2.69
C SER A 123 -21.04 -9.02 -2.45
N VAL A 124 -22.22 -9.42 -2.93
CA VAL A 124 -22.77 -10.78 -2.79
C VAL A 124 -21.78 -11.85 -3.28
N ASP A 125 -20.87 -11.49 -4.20
CA ASP A 125 -19.90 -12.40 -4.84
C ASP A 125 -18.48 -12.35 -4.25
N ASN A 126 -18.31 -11.88 -3.00
CA ASN A 126 -16.99 -11.59 -2.39
C ASN A 126 -16.13 -10.58 -3.18
N ASN A 127 -16.74 -9.84 -4.10
CA ASN A 127 -16.09 -8.76 -4.83
C ASN A 127 -16.12 -7.47 -4.00
N THR A 128 -15.02 -6.73 -4.03
CA THR A 128 -14.82 -5.45 -3.34
C THR A 128 -15.01 -4.24 -4.28
N VAL A 129 -15.09 -4.47 -5.59
CA VAL A 129 -15.22 -3.40 -6.59
C VAL A 129 -16.67 -2.96 -6.73
N ASP A 130 -16.90 -1.65 -6.70
CA ASP A 130 -18.17 -1.00 -7.01
C ASP A 130 -18.02 -0.18 -8.30
N MET A 131 -18.74 -0.57 -9.36
CA MET A 131 -18.55 0.01 -10.69
C MET A 131 -18.88 1.50 -10.75
N ASP A 132 -19.90 1.95 -10.03
CA ASP A 132 -20.33 3.35 -10.05
C ASP A 132 -19.32 4.23 -9.31
N ILE A 133 -18.84 3.77 -8.16
CA ILE A 133 -17.82 4.45 -7.37
C ILE A 133 -16.48 4.49 -8.12
N GLU A 134 -16.05 3.39 -8.74
CA GLU A 134 -14.80 3.35 -9.49
C GLU A 134 -14.85 4.23 -10.74
N ARG A 135 -15.99 4.25 -11.47
CA ARG A 135 -16.19 5.16 -12.62
C ARG A 135 -16.19 6.63 -12.21
N ALA A 136 -16.84 6.97 -11.09
CA ALA A 136 -16.83 8.32 -10.56
C ALA A 136 -15.40 8.77 -10.19
N GLN A 137 -14.63 7.90 -9.54
CA GLN A 137 -13.23 8.16 -9.21
C GLN A 137 -12.33 8.26 -10.45
N PHE A 138 -12.59 7.45 -11.48
CA PHE A 138 -11.87 7.52 -12.75
C PHE A 138 -12.09 8.87 -13.43
N ALA A 139 -13.34 9.35 -13.45
CA ALA A 139 -13.66 10.66 -14.00
C ALA A 139 -13.01 11.81 -13.21
N ASP A 140 -13.07 11.79 -11.87
CA ASP A 140 -12.44 12.82 -11.03
C ASP A 140 -10.91 12.83 -11.22
N ASN A 141 -10.27 11.66 -11.27
CA ASN A 141 -8.83 11.57 -11.49
C ASN A 141 -8.44 12.08 -12.89
N ALA A 142 -9.24 11.78 -13.92
CA ALA A 142 -9.02 12.30 -15.27
C ALA A 142 -9.09 13.83 -15.30
N VAL A 143 -10.12 14.44 -14.70
CA VAL A 143 -10.26 15.91 -14.63
C VAL A 143 -9.06 16.53 -13.92
N ARG A 144 -8.63 15.95 -12.80
CA ARG A 144 -7.46 16.45 -12.06
C ARG A 144 -6.17 16.28 -12.85
N TYR A 145 -5.99 15.18 -13.56
CA TYR A 145 -4.83 14.91 -14.39
C TYR A 145 -4.70 15.96 -15.51
N GLU A 146 -5.78 16.21 -16.25
CA GLU A 146 -5.84 17.25 -17.29
C GLU A 146 -5.58 18.65 -16.72
N ALA A 147 -6.13 18.96 -15.54
CA ALA A 147 -5.87 20.22 -14.86
C ALA A 147 -4.38 20.38 -14.50
N SER A 148 -3.71 19.32 -14.01
CA SER A 148 -2.26 19.37 -13.74
C SER A 148 -1.42 19.54 -14.99
N LEU A 149 -1.79 18.90 -16.11
CA LEU A 149 -1.10 19.09 -17.39
C LEU A 149 -1.24 20.52 -17.89
N THR A 150 -2.43 21.10 -17.78
CA THR A 150 -2.70 22.49 -18.14
C THR A 150 -1.86 23.45 -17.30
N MET A 151 -1.82 23.23 -15.98
CA MET A 151 -1.01 24.05 -15.07
C MET A 151 0.49 23.93 -15.36
N LEU A 152 1.00 22.71 -15.60
CA LEU A 152 2.40 22.47 -15.93
C LEU A 152 2.79 23.21 -17.22
N ASN A 153 1.97 23.11 -18.26
CA ASN A 153 2.19 23.85 -19.52
C ASN A 153 2.27 25.36 -19.30
N GLY A 154 1.39 25.91 -18.45
CA GLY A 154 1.42 27.34 -18.10
C GLY A 154 2.69 27.74 -17.36
N GLN A 155 3.19 26.90 -16.45
CA GLN A 155 4.42 27.17 -15.71
C GLN A 155 5.68 27.09 -16.60
N ILE A 156 5.74 26.10 -17.49
CA ILE A 156 6.83 25.97 -18.47
C ILE A 156 6.89 27.21 -19.35
N LYS A 157 5.74 27.69 -19.86
CA LYS A 157 5.67 28.92 -20.66
C LYS A 157 6.17 30.15 -19.88
N LYS A 158 5.81 30.27 -18.59
CA LYS A 158 6.31 31.36 -17.72
C LYS A 158 7.82 31.30 -17.54
N LEU A 159 8.40 30.12 -17.36
CA LEU A 159 9.85 29.92 -17.31
C LEU A 159 10.52 30.33 -18.63
N MET A 160 10.02 29.84 -19.77
CA MET A 160 10.58 30.19 -21.09
C MET A 160 10.55 31.71 -21.31
N SER A 161 9.44 32.36 -20.98
CA SER A 161 9.30 33.81 -21.09
C SER A 161 10.23 34.58 -20.14
N ALA A 162 10.56 34.04 -18.97
CA ALA A 162 11.47 34.69 -18.02
C ALA A 162 12.95 34.48 -18.37
N ILE A 163 13.28 33.46 -19.18
CA ILE A 163 14.65 33.15 -19.64
C ILE A 163 14.95 33.84 -20.98
N GLN A 164 13.95 34.01 -21.84
CA GLN A 164 14.09 34.66 -23.15
C GLN A 164 13.76 36.16 -23.15
N GLY A 165 13.19 36.67 -22.05
CA GLY A 165 12.89 38.08 -21.84
C GLY A 165 14.10 38.90 -21.40
#